data_AF-A0A2T3AC07-F1
#
_entry.id   AF-A0A2T3AC07-F1
#
_cell.length_a   1.000
_cell.length_b   1.000
_cell.length_c   1.000
_cell.angle_alpha   90.00
_cell.angle_beta   90.00
_cell.angle_gamma   90.00
#
_symmetry.space_group_name_H-M   'P 1'
#
loop_
_entity.id
_entity.type
_entity.pdbx_description
1 polymer ?
#
loop_
_entity_poly.entity_id
_entity_poly.type
_entity_poly.pdbx_seq_one_letter_code
_entity_poly.pdbx_strand_id
1 'polypeptide(L)'
;MASHKATLRGKAIRHELLFQEDEEVLLPDLFLRMASPRKRLICVDRLAVLHKEGPAGADLNLLAHRLQVAGELSRDHYKMWEQKIARGAFGIVKYTKPLSFNVNRILGKGGQGMAVLLERQEQDGSQSQVVLKISTSMNGPKVEMDNLRRLAGARHIVQRLFMRQMLPEPPGRPQRVTFPAYADERWHTFPGKPLAPISAKRKAEDSIDPRFHKKAVLALGAEEAAEHWDSNSYAYTMEYMRNGDLLEVMGKMGATGKKFRDQDLWQVFHSLFRGVVAMAYPDTWRFRMDPLKNEIPQFFETIPLNHDEDPWNTDGGMIHFDLDVQNAMVGDFDGLHAGIPIVKIGDLGLATSFTNEDRQDYMFMMRARRRGKAYIYVPEQNSIDWNYLWKAPILENEPVAGNFNWWTNLYQVALIMYSMITLYFPDQPPQASQCQWTVNTRMGPKIIPIWTYGGLLCHEINATSVHSITLREVVAWCMAVDPNNRPTLKLLARILAERCSSDEPEISANQKLSLVELLNNPPAYVPEVADPAS
;
A
#
# COMPACT_ATOMS: atom_id res chain seq x y z
N MET A 1 6.94 36.50 -66.63
CA MET A 1 8.19 36.95 -65.96
C MET A 1 7.92 37.07 -64.46
N ALA A 2 8.95 36.77 -63.69
CA ALA A 2 8.95 36.48 -62.27
C ALA A 2 8.60 37.65 -61.32
N SER A 3 8.59 37.31 -60.01
CA SER A 3 8.73 38.17 -58.81
C SER A 3 7.42 38.41 -58.04
N HIS A 4 7.05 37.71 -56.96
CA HIS A 4 7.64 37.64 -55.59
C HIS A 4 7.86 39.00 -54.90
N LYS A 5 6.96 39.42 -54.00
CA LYS A 5 7.19 39.55 -52.53
C LYS A 5 6.03 40.24 -51.79
N ALA A 6 5.73 39.64 -50.64
CA ALA A 6 4.96 40.05 -49.45
C ALA A 6 4.75 41.56 -49.16
N THR A 7 3.66 41.92 -48.46
CA THR A 7 3.63 42.17 -46.99
C THR A 7 2.30 42.82 -46.51
N LEU A 8 1.66 42.19 -45.50
CA LEU A 8 0.74 42.66 -44.43
C LEU A 8 -0.31 43.79 -44.67
N ARG A 9 -1.56 43.49 -44.30
CA ARG A 9 -2.28 44.13 -43.16
C ARG A 9 -3.69 43.53 -42.99
N GLY A 10 -3.82 42.52 -42.14
CA GLY A 10 -5.11 42.03 -41.63
C GLY A 10 -5.35 42.59 -40.23
N LYS A 11 -6.24 43.59 -40.12
CA LYS A 11 -6.72 44.15 -38.86
C LYS A 11 -7.61 43.13 -38.13
N ALA A 12 -7.49 43.13 -36.81
CA ALA A 12 -8.26 42.36 -35.86
C ALA A 12 -9.77 42.58 -36.00
N ILE A 13 -10.53 41.48 -36.05
CA ILE A 13 -11.96 41.45 -35.72
C ILE A 13 -12.04 40.92 -34.28
N ARG A 14 -12.34 41.81 -33.33
CA ARG A 14 -12.80 41.43 -31.99
C ARG A 14 -14.25 40.96 -32.14
N HIS A 15 -14.54 39.70 -31.83
CA HIS A 15 -15.88 39.29 -31.46
C HIS A 15 -15.99 39.46 -29.94
N GLU A 16 -16.60 40.55 -29.50
CA GLU A 16 -17.20 40.65 -28.17
C GLU A 16 -18.48 39.79 -28.19
N LEU A 17 -18.46 38.68 -27.46
CA LEU A 17 -19.66 37.94 -27.10
C LEU A 17 -20.25 38.64 -25.87
N LEU A 18 -21.30 39.44 -26.10
CA LEU A 18 -22.22 39.86 -25.06
C LEU A 18 -22.98 38.62 -24.58
N PHE A 19 -22.71 38.21 -23.34
CA PHE A 19 -23.55 37.22 -22.65
C PHE A 19 -24.83 37.91 -22.19
N GLN A 20 -25.96 37.54 -22.81
CA GLN A 20 -27.29 37.74 -22.22
C GLN A 20 -27.59 36.55 -21.33
N GLU A 21 -28.23 36.82 -20.18
CA GLU A 21 -28.36 35.92 -19.03
C GLU A 21 -29.29 34.70 -19.18
N ASP A 22 -29.70 34.31 -20.39
CA ASP A 22 -30.71 33.23 -20.58
C ASP A 22 -30.33 32.19 -21.67
N GLU A 23 -29.14 31.60 -21.63
CA GLU A 23 -28.81 30.42 -22.46
C GLU A 23 -28.01 29.34 -21.70
N GLU A 24 -28.70 28.53 -20.91
CA GLU A 24 -28.10 27.41 -20.16
C GLU A 24 -28.19 26.04 -20.87
N VAL A 25 -28.47 25.97 -22.18
CA VAL A 25 -28.82 24.68 -22.84
C VAL A 25 -27.94 24.28 -24.06
N LEU A 26 -26.92 25.03 -24.47
CA LEU A 26 -26.21 24.75 -25.74
C LEU A 26 -24.80 24.10 -25.65
N LEU A 27 -24.27 23.82 -24.45
CA LEU A 27 -22.91 23.29 -24.28
C LEU A 27 -22.69 21.83 -24.77
N PRO A 28 -23.61 20.86 -24.55
CA PRO A 28 -23.41 19.47 -24.97
C PRO A 28 -23.39 19.31 -26.50
N ASP A 29 -24.22 20.08 -27.20
CA ASP A 29 -24.40 19.96 -28.65
C ASP A 29 -23.23 20.56 -29.44
N LEU A 30 -22.63 21.64 -28.92
CA LEU A 30 -21.41 22.22 -29.47
C LEU A 30 -20.21 21.26 -29.32
N PHE A 31 -20.15 20.52 -28.20
CA PHE A 31 -19.08 19.56 -27.91
C PHE A 31 -19.09 18.36 -28.87
N LEU A 32 -20.28 17.84 -29.17
CA LEU A 32 -20.49 16.69 -30.06
C LEU A 32 -20.21 17.02 -31.53
N ARG A 33 -20.43 18.28 -31.96
CA ARG A 33 -20.15 18.74 -33.33
C ARG A 33 -18.67 19.02 -33.61
N MET A 34 -17.79 18.94 -32.61
CA MET A 34 -16.35 19.12 -32.83
C MET A 34 -15.75 17.91 -33.55
N ALA A 35 -15.43 18.08 -34.83
CA ALA A 35 -14.91 17.00 -35.70
C ALA A 35 -13.56 16.40 -35.26
N SER A 36 -12.79 17.08 -34.40
CA SER A 36 -11.45 16.64 -33.99
C SER A 36 -11.43 16.16 -32.53
N PRO A 37 -11.03 14.91 -32.25
CA PRO A 37 -10.82 14.40 -30.89
C PRO A 37 -9.85 15.26 -30.06
N ARG A 38 -8.83 15.83 -30.72
CA ARG A 38 -7.84 16.71 -30.08
C ARG A 38 -8.43 18.06 -29.62
N LYS A 39 -9.43 18.59 -30.34
CA LYS A 39 -10.14 19.83 -29.95
C LYS A 39 -11.12 19.58 -28.80
N ARG A 40 -11.76 18.40 -28.75
CA ARG A 40 -12.56 17.95 -27.60
C ARG A 40 -11.72 17.87 -26.32
N LEU A 41 -10.51 17.32 -26.42
CA LEU A 41 -9.58 17.22 -25.29
C LEU A 41 -9.16 18.58 -24.72
N ILE A 42 -8.82 19.56 -25.59
CA ILE A 42 -8.45 20.93 -25.17
C ILE A 42 -9.63 21.66 -24.50
N CYS A 43 -10.87 21.39 -24.91
CA CYS A 43 -12.06 21.92 -24.23
C CYS A 43 -12.25 21.32 -22.84
N VAL A 44 -12.07 20.00 -22.67
CA VAL A 44 -12.21 19.35 -21.35
C VAL A 44 -11.14 19.85 -20.37
N ASP A 45 -9.88 19.98 -20.80
CA ASP A 45 -8.81 20.50 -19.96
C ASP A 45 -9.03 21.98 -19.58
N ARG A 46 -9.59 22.80 -20.48
CA ARG A 46 -9.94 24.20 -20.16
C ARG A 46 -11.16 24.33 -19.26
N LEU A 47 -12.15 23.45 -19.40
CA LEU A 47 -13.33 23.40 -18.54
C LEU A 47 -12.98 22.93 -17.12
N ALA A 48 -12.02 22.01 -16.97
CA ALA A 48 -11.51 21.59 -15.67
C ALA A 48 -10.70 22.69 -14.95
N VAL A 49 -10.06 23.60 -15.69
CA VAL A 49 -9.31 24.75 -15.14
C VAL A 49 -10.22 25.91 -14.75
N LEU A 50 -11.37 26.09 -15.40
CA LEU A 50 -12.32 27.17 -15.12
C LEU A 50 -13.21 26.92 -13.89
N HIS A 51 -13.22 25.71 -13.31
CA HIS A 51 -14.24 25.28 -12.35
C HIS A 51 -13.88 25.50 -10.86
N LYS A 52 -13.18 26.59 -10.53
CA LYS A 52 -12.93 26.96 -9.12
C LYS A 52 -14.10 27.66 -8.43
N GLU A 53 -15.12 28.12 -9.15
CA GLU A 53 -16.23 28.86 -8.54
C GLU A 53 -17.55 28.58 -9.28
N GLY A 54 -18.49 27.84 -8.65
CA GLY A 54 -19.90 27.83 -9.06
C GLY A 54 -20.68 26.50 -8.87
N PRO A 55 -22.03 26.56 -8.78
CA PRO A 55 -22.88 25.47 -8.24
C PRO A 55 -23.38 24.44 -9.28
N ALA A 56 -23.01 24.53 -10.55
CA ALA A 56 -23.53 23.68 -11.64
C ALA A 56 -22.93 22.25 -11.71
N GLY A 57 -22.35 21.73 -10.62
CA GLY A 57 -21.57 20.49 -10.60
C GLY A 57 -22.36 19.18 -10.73
N ALA A 58 -23.70 19.21 -10.75
CA ALA A 58 -24.51 18.00 -10.76
C ALA A 58 -24.65 17.35 -12.15
N ASP A 59 -24.72 18.14 -13.24
CA ASP A 59 -25.07 17.63 -14.57
C ASP A 59 -23.85 17.12 -15.38
N LEU A 60 -22.65 17.65 -15.11
CA LEU A 60 -21.41 17.19 -15.74
C LEU A 60 -20.90 15.85 -15.19
N ASN A 61 -21.27 15.48 -13.95
CA ASN A 61 -20.98 14.17 -13.39
C ASN A 61 -21.77 13.06 -14.10
N LEU A 62 -23.01 13.37 -14.53
CA LEU A 62 -23.81 12.46 -15.36
C LEU A 62 -23.21 12.30 -16.77
N LEU A 63 -22.64 13.38 -17.32
CA LEU A 63 -21.93 13.34 -18.62
C LEU A 63 -20.60 12.56 -18.52
N ALA A 64 -19.83 12.75 -17.45
CA ALA A 64 -18.60 12.01 -17.18
C ALA A 64 -18.89 10.51 -16.99
N HIS A 65 -19.94 10.17 -16.24
CA HIS A 65 -20.42 8.79 -16.09
C HIS A 65 -20.88 8.19 -17.42
N ARG A 66 -21.59 8.94 -18.27
CA ARG A 66 -21.99 8.49 -19.62
C ARG A 66 -20.80 8.30 -20.56
N LEU A 67 -19.76 9.13 -20.47
CA LEU A 67 -18.53 8.97 -21.25
C LEU A 67 -17.67 7.79 -20.76
N GLN A 68 -17.75 7.46 -19.47
CA GLN A 68 -17.09 6.29 -18.88
C GLN A 68 -17.76 4.97 -19.30
N VAL A 69 -19.09 4.99 -19.49
CA VAL A 69 -19.89 3.84 -19.99
C VAL A 69 -19.69 3.61 -21.50
N ALA A 70 -19.26 4.61 -22.27
CA ALA A 70 -19.10 4.49 -23.73
C ALA A 70 -17.80 3.80 -24.21
N GLY A 71 -16.87 3.41 -23.33
CA GLY A 71 -15.75 2.48 -23.64
C GLY A 71 -14.68 2.92 -24.67
N GLU A 72 -14.92 3.94 -25.49
CA GLU A 72 -14.04 4.32 -26.61
C GLU A 72 -12.93 5.29 -26.18
N LEU A 73 -13.19 6.17 -25.20
CA LEU A 73 -12.18 7.08 -24.63
C LEU A 73 -11.17 6.36 -23.72
N SER A 74 -11.55 5.24 -23.12
CA SER A 74 -10.66 4.47 -22.24
C SER A 74 -9.66 3.63 -23.04
N ARG A 75 -10.06 3.02 -24.16
CA ARG A 75 -9.19 2.16 -24.97
C ARG A 75 -8.03 2.93 -25.63
N ASP A 76 -8.27 4.13 -26.15
CA ASP A 76 -7.21 4.94 -26.77
C ASP A 76 -6.30 5.59 -25.73
N HIS A 77 -6.84 6.03 -24.58
CA HIS A 77 -6.01 6.45 -23.45
C HIS A 77 -5.17 5.29 -22.91
N TYR A 78 -5.75 4.09 -22.79
CA TYR A 78 -5.09 2.89 -22.31
C TYR A 78 -4.00 2.42 -23.27
N LYS A 79 -4.25 2.42 -24.59
CA LYS A 79 -3.23 2.13 -25.61
C LYS A 79 -2.12 3.18 -25.64
N MET A 80 -2.45 4.47 -25.54
CA MET A 80 -1.43 5.54 -25.47
C MET A 80 -0.62 5.47 -24.17
N TRP A 81 -1.26 5.07 -23.07
CA TRP A 81 -0.65 4.86 -21.76
C TRP A 81 0.23 3.59 -21.73
N GLU A 82 -0.21 2.49 -22.33
CA GLU A 82 0.59 1.29 -22.58
C GLU A 82 1.78 1.58 -23.48
N GLN A 83 1.61 2.40 -24.52
CA GLN A 83 2.74 2.84 -25.35
C GLN A 83 3.71 3.74 -24.58
N LYS A 84 3.24 4.61 -23.68
CA LYS A 84 4.10 5.41 -22.80
C LYS A 84 4.84 4.56 -21.78
N ILE A 85 4.17 3.57 -21.18
CA ILE A 85 4.77 2.64 -20.22
C ILE A 85 5.71 1.67 -20.91
N ALA A 86 5.36 1.09 -22.06
CA ALA A 86 6.26 0.27 -22.85
C ALA A 86 7.49 1.08 -23.26
N ARG A 87 7.33 2.31 -23.74
CA ARG A 87 8.46 3.21 -24.01
C ARG A 87 9.26 3.57 -22.74
N GLY A 88 8.60 3.70 -21.59
CA GLY A 88 9.21 3.91 -20.28
C GLY A 88 10.01 2.71 -19.81
N ALA A 89 9.45 1.50 -19.88
CA ALA A 89 10.07 0.21 -19.58
C ALA A 89 11.26 -0.06 -20.49
N PHE A 90 11.13 0.19 -21.81
CA PHE A 90 12.26 0.15 -22.74
C PHE A 90 13.31 1.24 -22.47
N GLY A 91 12.91 2.34 -21.84
CA GLY A 91 13.83 3.34 -21.29
C GLY A 91 14.58 2.80 -20.07
N ILE A 92 13.86 2.19 -19.13
CA ILE A 92 14.37 1.59 -17.89
C ILE A 92 15.40 0.50 -18.17
N VAL A 93 15.15 -0.41 -19.12
CA VAL A 93 16.10 -1.45 -19.55
C VAL A 93 17.46 -0.85 -19.93
N LYS A 94 17.50 0.39 -20.45
CA LYS A 94 18.75 1.06 -20.82
C LYS A 94 19.49 1.67 -19.63
N TYR A 95 18.77 2.03 -18.57
CA TYR A 95 19.33 2.59 -17.34
C TYR A 95 19.79 1.52 -16.35
N THR A 96 19.24 0.30 -16.43
CA THR A 96 19.68 -0.84 -15.61
C THR A 96 20.92 -1.53 -16.17
N LYS A 97 21.22 -1.33 -17.47
CA LYS A 97 22.35 -1.97 -18.17
C LYS A 97 23.72 -1.66 -17.56
N PRO A 98 24.08 -0.40 -17.18
CA PRO A 98 25.34 -0.12 -16.48
C PRO A 98 25.46 -0.81 -15.12
N LEU A 99 24.33 -1.22 -14.53
CA LEU A 99 24.25 -1.91 -13.24
C LEU A 99 24.18 -3.44 -13.40
N SER A 100 24.24 -3.95 -14.64
CA SER A 100 24.10 -5.37 -14.99
C SER A 100 22.76 -6.01 -14.59
N PHE A 101 21.71 -5.20 -14.35
CA PHE A 101 20.37 -5.71 -14.09
C PHE A 101 19.58 -5.90 -15.39
N ASN A 102 19.01 -7.08 -15.56
CA ASN A 102 18.08 -7.43 -16.61
C ASN A 102 16.64 -7.30 -16.10
N VAL A 103 15.75 -6.81 -16.96
CA VAL A 103 14.31 -6.87 -16.68
C VAL A 103 13.85 -8.30 -16.93
N ASN A 104 13.37 -8.98 -15.89
CA ASN A 104 12.84 -10.33 -16.00
C ASN A 104 11.35 -10.31 -16.39
N ARG A 105 10.51 -9.71 -15.54
CA ARG A 105 9.04 -9.67 -15.75
C ARG A 105 8.37 -8.48 -15.08
N ILE A 106 7.15 -8.17 -15.53
CA ILE A 106 6.26 -7.23 -14.85
C ILE A 106 5.54 -8.01 -13.75
N LEU A 107 5.60 -7.52 -12.51
CA LEU A 107 4.94 -8.12 -11.35
C LEU A 107 3.52 -7.57 -11.16
N GLY A 108 3.32 -6.29 -11.46
CA GLY A 108 2.02 -5.64 -11.29
C GLY A 108 1.96 -4.30 -11.99
N LYS A 109 0.74 -3.90 -12.35
CA LYS A 109 0.47 -2.63 -13.04
C LYS A 109 -0.86 -2.07 -12.54
N GLY A 110 -0.85 -0.83 -12.08
CA GLY A 110 -2.02 -0.18 -11.49
C GLY A 110 -2.07 1.32 -11.74
N GLY A 111 -3.08 1.99 -11.18
CA GLY A 111 -3.27 3.44 -11.35
C GLY A 111 -2.09 4.28 -10.84
N GLN A 112 -1.33 3.77 -9.87
CA GLN A 112 -0.20 4.46 -9.25
C GLN A 112 1.16 4.19 -9.91
N GLY A 113 1.28 3.17 -10.76
CA GLY A 113 2.57 2.76 -11.27
C GLY A 113 2.65 1.34 -11.81
N MET A 114 3.89 0.89 -11.98
CA MET A 114 4.24 -0.45 -12.41
C MET A 114 5.36 -0.99 -11.51
N ALA A 115 5.26 -2.28 -11.15
CA ALA A 115 6.30 -3.03 -10.45
C ALA A 115 6.95 -4.02 -11.42
N VAL A 116 8.28 -4.03 -11.47
CA VAL A 116 9.08 -4.83 -12.41
C VAL A 116 10.14 -5.60 -11.63
N LEU A 117 10.27 -6.89 -11.88
CA LEU A 117 11.36 -7.70 -11.36
C LEU A 117 12.63 -7.45 -12.17
N LEU A 118 13.68 -7.04 -11.49
CA LEU A 118 15.03 -6.93 -12.00
C LEU A 118 15.90 -8.05 -11.43
N GLU A 119 16.78 -8.59 -12.27
CA GLU A 119 17.69 -9.67 -11.88
C GLU A 119 19.11 -9.38 -12.36
N ARG A 120 20.09 -9.73 -11.53
CA ARG A 120 21.51 -9.68 -11.87
C ARG A 120 22.15 -10.99 -11.47
N GLN A 121 22.96 -11.55 -12.36
CA GLN A 121 23.86 -12.65 -11.99
C GLN A 121 25.09 -12.10 -11.29
N GLU A 122 25.39 -12.67 -10.13
CA GLU A 122 26.58 -12.38 -9.34
C GLU A 122 27.78 -13.18 -9.83
N GLN A 123 28.98 -12.78 -9.41
CA GLN A 123 30.23 -13.45 -9.80
C GLN A 123 30.33 -14.89 -9.31
N ASP A 124 29.67 -15.21 -8.18
CA ASP A 124 29.61 -16.55 -7.60
C ASP A 124 28.54 -17.45 -8.23
N GLY A 125 27.82 -16.95 -9.25
CA GLY A 125 26.73 -17.65 -9.93
C GLY A 125 25.38 -17.53 -9.23
N SER A 126 25.32 -16.88 -8.06
CA SER A 126 24.04 -16.55 -7.42
C SER A 126 23.30 -15.45 -8.19
N GLN A 127 22.04 -15.22 -7.85
CA GLN A 127 21.19 -14.21 -8.49
C GLN A 127 20.68 -13.20 -7.47
N SER A 128 20.93 -11.92 -7.70
CA SER A 128 20.28 -10.84 -6.98
C SER A 128 18.99 -10.45 -7.67
N GLN A 129 17.90 -10.41 -6.90
CA GLN A 129 16.58 -10.04 -7.39
C GLN A 129 16.06 -8.82 -6.63
N VAL A 130 15.55 -7.82 -7.35
CA VAL A 130 14.92 -6.64 -6.76
C VAL A 130 13.69 -6.22 -7.54
N VAL A 131 12.76 -5.56 -6.85
CA VAL A 131 11.59 -4.97 -7.49
C VAL A 131 11.86 -3.50 -7.74
N LEU A 132 11.68 -3.10 -8.99
CA LEU A 132 11.64 -1.72 -9.40
C LEU A 132 10.19 -1.25 -9.46
N LYS A 133 9.84 -0.28 -8.62
CA LYS A 133 8.55 0.43 -8.71
C LYS A 133 8.74 1.75 -9.43
N ILE A 134 7.93 1.99 -10.46
CA ILE A 134 7.92 3.20 -11.28
C ILE A 134 6.54 3.83 -11.19
N SER A 135 6.46 5.08 -10.74
CA SER A 135 5.17 5.75 -10.68
C SER A 135 4.77 6.37 -12.02
N THR A 136 3.47 6.38 -12.26
CA THR A 136 2.83 7.10 -13.38
C THR A 136 2.54 8.57 -13.04
N SER A 137 2.54 8.93 -11.75
CA SER A 137 2.21 10.27 -11.26
C SER A 137 3.46 11.05 -10.92
N MET A 138 3.45 12.36 -11.18
CA MET A 138 4.55 13.23 -10.79
C MET A 138 4.71 13.38 -9.27
N ASN A 139 3.64 13.17 -8.49
CA ASN A 139 3.62 13.38 -7.04
C ASN A 139 3.42 12.10 -6.22
N GLY A 140 2.90 11.02 -6.82
CA GLY A 140 2.66 9.73 -6.16
C GLY A 140 3.89 9.11 -5.45
N PRO A 141 5.04 8.98 -6.11
CA PRO A 141 6.18 8.27 -5.54
C PRO A 141 6.81 9.02 -4.37
N LYS A 142 6.66 10.34 -4.28
CA LYS A 142 7.18 11.11 -3.14
C LYS A 142 6.52 10.71 -1.82
N VAL A 143 5.19 10.56 -1.81
CA VAL A 143 4.45 10.17 -0.60
C VAL A 143 4.85 8.76 -0.17
N GLU A 144 4.88 7.83 -1.11
CA GLU A 144 5.27 6.45 -0.82
C GLU A 144 6.72 6.34 -0.35
N MET A 145 7.66 7.04 -1.00
CA MET A 145 9.05 7.08 -0.58
C MET A 145 9.22 7.72 0.81
N ASP A 146 8.45 8.76 1.12
CA ASP A 146 8.43 9.37 2.46
C ASP A 146 7.89 8.37 3.50
N ASN A 147 6.88 7.56 3.15
CA ASN A 147 6.37 6.51 4.04
C ASN A 147 7.39 5.38 4.25
N LEU A 148 8.00 4.87 3.18
CA LEU A 148 9.08 3.88 3.24
C LEU A 148 10.26 4.39 4.07
N ARG A 149 10.60 5.68 3.93
CA ARG A 149 11.64 6.33 4.73
C ARG A 149 11.34 6.27 6.23
N ARG A 150 10.08 6.52 6.61
CA ARG A 150 9.65 6.52 8.02
C ARG A 150 9.55 5.12 8.60
N LEU A 151 9.33 4.10 7.77
CA LEU A 151 9.30 2.70 8.18
C LEU A 151 10.60 1.95 7.86
N ALA A 152 11.67 2.68 7.51
CA ALA A 152 12.94 2.08 7.19
C ALA A 152 13.53 1.36 8.41
N GLY A 153 13.96 0.12 8.22
CA GLY A 153 14.44 -0.77 9.27
C GLY A 153 13.34 -1.59 9.97
N ALA A 154 12.05 -1.37 9.68
CA ALA A 154 10.98 -2.22 10.20
C ALA A 154 10.94 -3.55 9.41
N ARG A 155 11.25 -4.66 10.07
CA ARG A 155 11.40 -5.97 9.42
C ARG A 155 10.15 -6.47 8.69
N HIS A 156 8.96 -6.16 9.20
CA HIS A 156 7.68 -6.62 8.64
C HIS A 156 7.06 -5.61 7.66
N ILE A 157 7.84 -4.63 7.22
CA ILE A 157 7.49 -3.71 6.13
C ILE A 157 8.46 -3.95 4.98
N VAL A 158 7.96 -3.98 3.75
CA VAL A 158 8.80 -4.10 2.56
C VAL A 158 9.78 -2.93 2.50
N GLN A 159 11.07 -3.24 2.44
CA GLN A 159 12.14 -2.27 2.51
C GLN A 159 12.58 -1.76 1.13
N ARG A 160 12.91 -0.47 1.09
CA ARG A 160 13.61 0.14 -0.04
C ARG A 160 15.06 -0.34 -0.06
N LEU A 161 15.56 -0.68 -1.25
CA LEU A 161 16.96 -1.03 -1.50
C LEU A 161 17.64 0.07 -2.31
N PHE A 162 18.96 0.20 -2.16
CA PHE A 162 19.76 1.21 -2.85
C PHE A 162 20.69 0.54 -3.85
N MET A 163 20.56 0.90 -5.13
CA MET A 163 21.34 0.30 -6.22
C MET A 163 22.84 0.46 -5.99
N ARG A 164 23.28 1.57 -5.39
CA ARG A 164 24.70 1.80 -5.08
C ARG A 164 25.26 0.82 -4.05
N GLN A 165 24.41 0.32 -3.16
CA GLN A 165 24.80 -0.66 -2.14
C GLN A 165 24.78 -2.08 -2.70
N MET A 166 24.08 -2.29 -3.81
CA MET A 166 24.10 -3.55 -4.54
C MET A 166 25.30 -3.69 -5.48
N LEU A 167 26.02 -2.64 -5.86
CA LEU A 167 27.15 -2.79 -6.78
C LEU A 167 28.27 -3.68 -6.19
N PRO A 168 28.97 -4.48 -7.02
CA PRO A 168 30.15 -5.21 -6.57
C PRO A 168 31.18 -4.26 -5.95
N GLU A 169 31.78 -4.66 -4.83
CA GLU A 169 32.90 -3.92 -4.24
C GLU A 169 34.06 -3.83 -5.24
N PRO A 170 34.64 -2.64 -5.49
CA PRO A 170 35.83 -2.53 -6.31
C PRO A 170 36.98 -3.27 -5.63
N PRO A 171 37.84 -3.98 -6.40
CA PRO A 171 39.00 -4.65 -5.81
C PRO A 171 39.90 -3.64 -5.09
N GLY A 172 40.18 -3.89 -3.80
CA GLY A 172 41.10 -3.08 -2.99
C GLY A 172 40.48 -1.99 -2.12
N ARG A 173 39.15 -1.78 -2.14
CA ARG A 173 38.50 -0.98 -1.09
C ARG A 173 38.31 -1.83 0.18
N PRO A 174 38.44 -1.24 1.39
CA PRO A 174 38.00 -1.91 2.60
C PRO A 174 36.51 -2.23 2.44
N GLN A 175 36.16 -3.50 2.69
CA GLN A 175 34.79 -4.00 2.62
C GLN A 175 33.85 -3.00 3.32
N ARG A 176 32.82 -2.50 2.62
CA ARG A 176 31.76 -1.75 3.32
C ARG A 176 31.31 -2.61 4.49
N VAL A 177 31.17 -1.98 5.65
CA VAL A 177 30.66 -2.65 6.84
C VAL A 177 29.27 -3.15 6.50
N THR A 178 29.18 -4.43 6.12
CA THR A 178 27.93 -5.14 6.01
C THR A 178 27.51 -5.38 7.44
N PHE A 179 26.53 -4.60 7.90
CA PHE A 179 25.81 -4.99 9.10
C PHE A 179 25.24 -6.38 8.82
N PRO A 180 25.30 -7.32 9.78
CA PRO A 180 24.59 -8.57 9.63
C PRO A 180 23.16 -8.24 9.20
N ALA A 181 22.64 -8.92 8.17
CA ALA A 181 21.29 -8.67 7.64
C ALA A 181 20.22 -8.66 8.75
N TYR A 182 20.55 -9.25 9.90
CA TYR A 182 19.75 -9.27 11.12
C TYR A 182 20.63 -8.88 12.31
N ALA A 183 20.38 -7.71 12.90
CA ALA A 183 20.97 -7.37 14.18
C ALA A 183 20.31 -8.24 15.28
N ASP A 184 21.13 -8.95 16.06
CA ASP A 184 20.74 -9.76 17.23
C ASP A 184 19.83 -8.98 18.21
N GLU A 185 18.88 -9.65 18.87
CA GLU A 185 18.01 -9.07 19.91
C GLU A 185 18.79 -8.40 21.06
N ARG A 186 20.08 -8.67 21.21
CA ARG A 186 20.94 -8.02 22.22
C ARG A 186 21.18 -6.51 22.00
N TRP A 187 20.75 -5.92 20.88
CA TRP A 187 20.91 -4.48 20.60
C TRP A 187 19.76 -3.59 21.14
N HIS A 188 18.78 -4.14 21.85
CA HIS A 188 17.55 -3.44 22.28
C HIS A 188 17.68 -2.39 23.41
N THR A 189 18.88 -2.05 23.91
CA THR A 189 19.04 -1.23 25.12
C THR A 189 19.45 0.24 24.92
N PHE A 190 19.42 0.79 23.70
CA PHE A 190 19.68 2.23 23.53
C PHE A 190 18.39 3.04 23.40
N PRO A 191 18.01 3.85 24.41
CA PRO A 191 16.95 4.84 24.29
C PRO A 191 17.47 5.99 23.42
N GLY A 192 17.39 5.84 22.11
CA GLY A 192 17.60 6.93 21.19
C GLY A 192 16.46 7.92 21.32
N LYS A 193 16.73 9.14 21.81
CA LYS A 193 15.78 10.26 21.66
C LYS A 193 15.38 10.34 20.18
N PRO A 194 14.07 10.47 19.85
CA PRO A 194 13.66 10.70 18.48
C PRO A 194 14.42 11.90 17.93
N LEU A 195 15.11 11.70 16.80
CA LEU A 195 15.72 12.80 16.07
C LEU A 195 14.62 13.81 15.76
N ALA A 196 14.85 15.08 16.10
CA ALA A 196 13.90 16.17 15.87
C ALA A 196 13.39 16.12 14.42
N PRO A 197 12.09 16.41 14.17
CA PRO A 197 11.58 16.47 12.82
C PRO A 197 12.42 17.46 12.00
N ILE A 198 13.07 16.95 10.96
CA ILE A 198 13.82 17.78 10.03
C ILE A 198 12.78 18.67 9.33
N SER A 199 12.74 19.94 9.70
CA SER A 199 11.80 20.92 9.16
C SER A 199 11.84 20.88 7.62
N ALA A 200 10.68 20.65 7.00
CA ALA A 200 10.49 20.63 5.57
C ALA A 200 10.66 22.04 4.97
N LYS A 201 11.91 22.48 4.82
CA LYS A 201 12.29 23.59 3.94
C LYS A 201 13.41 23.14 3.03
N ARG A 202 13.05 22.39 1.98
CA ARG A 202 13.86 22.33 0.76
C ARG A 202 13.07 22.99 -0.37
N LYS A 203 13.69 24.01 -0.96
CA LYS A 203 13.22 24.65 -2.19
C LYS A 203 13.13 23.59 -3.29
N ALA A 204 12.06 23.69 -4.08
CA ALA A 204 11.88 22.95 -5.30
C ALA A 204 12.88 23.47 -6.36
N GLU A 205 14.06 22.89 -6.39
CA GLU A 205 14.98 22.98 -7.52
C GLU A 205 15.31 21.54 -7.95
N ASP A 206 15.40 21.35 -9.27
CA ASP A 206 15.58 20.09 -10.02
C ASP A 206 14.32 19.27 -10.35
N SER A 207 13.41 19.88 -11.12
CA SER A 207 12.56 19.10 -12.04
C SER A 207 13.38 18.70 -13.27
N ILE A 208 14.06 17.56 -13.20
CA ILE A 208 14.85 17.04 -14.31
C ILE A 208 13.91 16.46 -15.39
N ASP A 209 13.98 16.98 -16.61
CA ASP A 209 13.21 16.51 -17.78
C ASP A 209 13.68 15.10 -18.21
N PRO A 210 12.81 14.07 -18.22
CA PRO A 210 13.15 12.71 -18.64
C PRO A 210 13.70 12.60 -20.07
N ARG A 211 13.48 13.61 -20.92
CA ARG A 211 13.93 13.63 -22.32
C ARG A 211 15.39 14.03 -22.49
N PHE A 212 16.02 14.65 -21.50
CA PHE A 212 17.42 15.13 -21.58
C PHE A 212 18.46 14.10 -21.09
N HIS A 213 18.06 12.95 -20.55
CA HIS A 213 18.96 12.04 -19.80
C HIS A 213 19.55 10.85 -20.56
N LYS A 214 19.11 10.60 -21.80
CA LYS A 214 19.38 9.32 -22.50
C LYS A 214 20.84 9.10 -22.93
N LYS A 215 21.60 10.16 -23.24
CA LYS A 215 23.01 10.05 -23.68
C LYS A 215 24.02 10.13 -22.53
N ALA A 216 23.65 10.78 -21.41
CA ALA A 216 24.53 10.95 -20.26
C ALA A 216 24.67 9.63 -19.48
N VAL A 217 23.55 8.98 -19.10
CA VAL A 217 23.59 7.80 -18.21
C VAL A 217 24.24 6.57 -18.85
N LEU A 218 24.13 6.39 -20.17
CA LEU A 218 24.84 5.30 -20.86
C LEU A 218 26.37 5.53 -20.94
N ALA A 219 26.84 6.75 -20.68
CA ALA A 219 28.26 7.09 -20.59
C ALA A 219 28.76 7.17 -19.13
N LEU A 220 27.87 7.11 -18.15
CA LEU A 220 28.21 7.10 -16.73
C LEU A 220 28.81 5.74 -16.34
N GLY A 221 29.74 5.78 -15.37
CA GLY A 221 30.17 4.57 -14.68
C GLY A 221 29.03 3.95 -13.85
N ALA A 222 29.20 2.68 -13.43
CA ALA A 222 28.18 1.98 -12.64
C ALA A 222 27.83 2.74 -11.34
N GLU A 223 28.81 3.30 -10.63
CA GLU A 223 28.57 4.06 -9.39
C GLU A 223 27.71 5.32 -9.62
N GLU A 224 28.02 6.12 -10.64
CA GLU A 224 27.27 7.32 -10.99
C GLU A 224 25.85 7.00 -11.48
N ALA A 225 25.70 5.91 -12.25
CA ALA A 225 24.39 5.43 -12.68
C ALA A 225 23.54 4.98 -11.48
N ALA A 226 24.15 4.32 -10.49
CA ALA A 226 23.48 3.89 -9.27
C ALA A 226 23.07 5.08 -8.38
N GLU A 227 23.96 6.04 -8.16
CA GLU A 227 23.64 7.26 -7.39
C GLU A 227 22.54 8.08 -8.05
N HIS A 228 22.58 8.22 -9.38
CA HIS A 228 21.52 8.85 -10.13
C HIS A 228 20.17 8.12 -9.92
N TRP A 229 20.19 6.79 -9.93
CA TRP A 229 19.00 5.99 -9.68
C TRP A 229 18.43 6.18 -8.28
N ASP A 230 19.29 6.12 -7.27
CA ASP A 230 18.90 6.26 -5.87
C ASP A 230 18.36 7.67 -5.55
N SER A 231 18.73 8.67 -6.36
CA SER A 231 18.20 10.03 -6.30
C SER A 231 16.88 10.25 -7.06
N ASN A 232 16.41 9.26 -7.83
CA ASN A 232 15.24 9.40 -8.68
C ASN A 232 13.95 9.55 -7.86
N SER A 233 13.20 10.62 -8.11
CA SER A 233 11.92 10.86 -7.43
C SER A 233 10.74 10.07 -7.99
N TYR A 234 10.89 9.44 -9.16
CA TYR A 234 9.80 8.75 -9.89
C TYR A 234 9.90 7.23 -9.87
N ALA A 235 11.04 6.70 -9.48
CA ALA A 235 11.31 5.28 -9.49
C ALA A 235 12.25 4.92 -8.35
N TYR A 236 12.01 3.79 -7.72
CA TYR A 236 12.86 3.30 -6.63
C TYR A 236 12.79 1.77 -6.56
N THR A 237 13.78 1.19 -5.90
CA THR A 237 13.96 -0.25 -5.77
C THR A 237 13.59 -0.73 -4.38
N MET A 238 13.05 -1.93 -4.28
CA MET A 238 12.65 -2.58 -3.04
C MET A 238 12.99 -4.07 -3.08
N GLU A 239 12.99 -4.70 -1.90
CA GLU A 239 13.22 -6.14 -1.78
C GLU A 239 12.17 -6.96 -2.55
N TYR A 240 12.60 -8.10 -3.09
CA TYR A 240 11.73 -9.01 -3.81
C TYR A 240 11.11 -10.05 -2.89
N MET A 241 9.79 -10.14 -2.91
CA MET A 241 9.00 -11.07 -2.11
C MET A 241 8.68 -12.30 -2.96
N ARG A 242 9.59 -13.28 -2.94
CA ARG A 242 9.64 -14.35 -3.96
C ARG A 242 8.41 -15.26 -4.03
N ASN A 243 7.66 -15.36 -2.94
CA ASN A 243 6.52 -16.25 -2.82
C ASN A 243 5.19 -15.58 -3.19
N GLY A 244 5.24 -14.35 -3.72
CA GLY A 244 4.08 -13.58 -4.15
C GLY A 244 3.41 -12.86 -2.98
N ASP A 245 2.09 -12.72 -3.07
CA ASP A 245 1.25 -12.15 -2.03
C ASP A 245 0.33 -13.22 -1.38
N LEU A 246 -0.36 -12.85 -0.31
CA LEU A 246 -1.27 -13.78 0.37
C LEU A 246 -2.49 -14.16 -0.48
N LEU A 247 -2.89 -13.36 -1.47
CA LEU A 247 -3.97 -13.73 -2.40
C LEU A 247 -3.55 -14.91 -3.28
N GLU A 248 -2.35 -14.88 -3.84
CA GLU A 248 -1.80 -16.01 -4.60
C GLU A 248 -1.65 -17.26 -3.72
N VAL A 249 -1.21 -17.09 -2.47
CA VAL A 249 -1.10 -18.19 -1.50
C VAL A 249 -2.46 -18.78 -1.16
N MET A 250 -3.49 -17.96 -0.97
CA MET A 250 -4.86 -18.42 -0.76
C MET A 250 -5.39 -19.18 -1.98
N GLY A 251 -5.12 -18.70 -3.19
CA GLY A 251 -5.49 -19.40 -4.43
C GLY A 251 -4.86 -20.79 -4.52
N LYS A 252 -3.57 -20.90 -4.19
CA LYS A 252 -2.86 -22.19 -4.10
C LYS A 252 -3.50 -23.09 -3.03
N MET A 253 -3.79 -22.57 -1.84
CA MET A 253 -4.44 -23.37 -0.78
C MET A 253 -5.82 -23.86 -1.21
N GLY A 254 -6.65 -22.99 -1.79
CA GLY A 254 -7.98 -23.34 -2.30
C GLY A 254 -7.96 -24.48 -3.31
N ALA A 255 -6.97 -24.49 -4.22
CA ALA A 255 -6.80 -25.57 -5.20
C ALA A 255 -6.49 -26.94 -4.58
N THR A 256 -6.00 -27.00 -3.34
CA THR A 256 -5.77 -28.27 -2.62
C THR A 256 -7.03 -28.83 -1.96
N GLY A 257 -8.08 -28.02 -1.80
CA GLY A 257 -9.25 -28.35 -0.99
C GLY A 257 -8.97 -28.45 0.52
N LYS A 258 -7.77 -28.10 0.97
CA LYS A 258 -7.36 -28.08 2.38
C LYS A 258 -7.45 -26.67 2.97
N LYS A 259 -7.23 -26.56 4.28
CA LYS A 259 -7.09 -25.30 5.03
C LYS A 259 -5.67 -25.12 5.55
N PHE A 260 -5.33 -23.90 5.97
CA PHE A 260 -4.05 -23.65 6.64
C PHE A 260 -3.99 -24.32 8.01
N ARG A 261 -2.79 -24.63 8.49
CA ARG A 261 -2.59 -24.97 9.89
C ARG A 261 -2.82 -23.75 10.77
N ASP A 262 -3.34 -23.95 11.98
CA ASP A 262 -3.55 -22.85 12.92
C ASP A 262 -2.22 -22.21 13.30
N GLN A 263 -1.17 -23.02 13.45
CA GLN A 263 0.16 -22.52 13.77
C GLN A 263 0.72 -21.59 12.68
N ASP A 264 0.48 -21.91 11.40
CA ASP A 264 0.93 -21.05 10.30
C ASP A 264 0.12 -19.74 10.29
N LEU A 265 -1.18 -19.80 10.56
CA LEU A 265 -2.05 -18.63 10.66
C LEU A 265 -1.64 -17.71 11.83
N TRP A 266 -1.28 -18.27 12.99
CA TRP A 266 -0.78 -17.49 14.12
C TRP A 266 0.51 -16.74 13.75
N GLN A 267 1.43 -17.39 13.04
CA GLN A 267 2.69 -16.78 12.65
C GLN A 267 2.54 -15.71 11.56
N VAL A 268 1.62 -15.93 10.61
CA VAL A 268 1.23 -14.88 9.64
C VAL A 268 0.59 -13.70 10.36
N PHE A 269 -0.32 -13.95 11.31
CA PHE A 269 -0.96 -12.90 12.09
C PHE A 269 0.08 -12.11 12.90
N HIS A 270 1.02 -12.80 13.54
CA HIS A 270 2.10 -12.15 14.29
C HIS A 270 2.99 -11.28 13.40
N SER A 271 3.33 -11.75 12.20
CA SER A 271 4.10 -10.99 11.21
C SER A 271 3.37 -9.70 10.81
N LEU A 272 2.09 -9.81 10.44
CA LEU A 272 1.27 -8.65 10.08
C LEU A 272 1.05 -7.68 11.24
N PHE A 273 0.85 -8.20 12.45
CA PHE A 273 0.72 -7.41 13.67
C PHE A 273 2.00 -6.59 13.96
N ARG A 274 3.19 -7.17 13.76
CA ARG A 274 4.44 -6.41 13.87
C ARG A 274 4.53 -5.28 12.85
N GLY A 275 4.00 -5.47 11.64
CA GLY A 275 3.79 -4.38 10.68
C GLY A 275 2.82 -3.29 11.18
N VAL A 276 1.77 -3.65 11.93
CA VAL A 276 0.89 -2.66 12.60
C VAL A 276 1.67 -1.89 13.67
N VAL A 277 2.51 -2.55 14.47
CA VAL A 277 3.41 -1.89 15.42
C VAL A 277 4.36 -0.94 14.69
N ALA A 278 4.88 -1.34 13.52
CA ALA A 278 5.71 -0.48 12.66
C ALA A 278 5.02 0.86 12.37
N MET A 279 3.78 0.78 11.87
CA MET A 279 3.00 1.95 11.48
C MET A 279 2.46 2.75 12.67
N ALA A 280 2.31 2.13 13.84
CA ALA A 280 1.93 2.82 15.07
C ALA A 280 3.06 3.75 15.58
N TYR A 281 4.32 3.36 15.37
CA TYR A 281 5.51 4.09 15.84
C TYR A 281 6.51 4.38 14.72
N PRO A 282 6.11 5.11 13.66
CA PRO A 282 7.02 5.41 12.55
C PRO A 282 8.28 6.15 13.05
N ASP A 283 9.35 6.07 12.27
CA ASP A 283 10.66 6.67 12.52
C ASP A 283 11.51 6.01 13.63
N THR A 284 11.02 4.92 14.24
CA THR A 284 11.69 4.24 15.37
C THR A 284 12.88 3.38 14.92
N TRP A 285 12.83 2.74 13.76
CA TRP A 285 13.81 1.70 13.36
C TRP A 285 15.01 2.21 12.54
N ARG A 286 15.11 3.52 12.27
CA ARG A 286 16.11 4.11 11.35
C ARG A 286 17.55 4.24 11.87
N PHE A 287 17.90 3.66 13.03
CA PHE A 287 19.22 3.62 13.68
C PHE A 287 20.19 4.80 13.39
N ARG A 288 19.72 6.06 13.55
CA ARG A 288 20.49 7.31 13.28
C ARG A 288 21.12 7.43 11.88
N MET A 289 20.78 6.56 10.95
CA MET A 289 21.20 6.64 9.56
C MET A 289 20.17 7.41 8.75
N ASP A 290 20.59 7.97 7.62
CA ASP A 290 19.67 8.63 6.69
C ASP A 290 19.06 7.58 5.75
N PRO A 291 17.78 7.19 5.95
CA PRO A 291 17.07 6.22 5.09
C PRO A 291 16.87 6.70 3.65
N LEU A 292 17.19 7.96 3.32
CA LEU A 292 17.21 8.44 1.94
C LEU A 292 18.52 8.13 1.22
N LYS A 293 19.55 7.70 1.94
CA LYS A 293 20.89 7.52 1.39
C LYS A 293 21.48 6.14 1.68
N ASN A 294 20.90 5.42 2.63
CA ASN A 294 21.44 4.16 3.11
C ASN A 294 20.30 3.17 3.36
N GLU A 295 20.53 1.91 3.02
CA GLU A 295 19.80 0.78 3.60
C GLU A 295 19.96 0.80 5.12
N ILE A 296 18.83 0.62 5.78
CA ILE A 296 18.76 0.55 7.24
C ILE A 296 18.68 -0.94 7.61
N PRO A 297 19.53 -1.43 8.54
CA PRO A 297 19.39 -2.77 9.09
C PRO A 297 17.99 -2.99 9.63
N GLN A 298 17.45 -4.18 9.39
CA GLN A 298 16.09 -4.50 9.81
C GLN A 298 16.06 -5.03 11.24
N PHE A 299 15.07 -4.59 12.00
CA PHE A 299 14.87 -4.97 13.39
C PHE A 299 13.43 -5.43 13.62
N PHE A 300 13.26 -6.31 14.60
CA PHE A 300 11.94 -6.68 15.07
C PHE A 300 11.24 -5.49 15.74
N GLU A 301 9.99 -5.29 15.37
CA GLU A 301 9.13 -4.24 15.88
C GLU A 301 8.68 -4.60 17.29
N THR A 302 9.09 -3.78 18.25
CA THR A 302 8.68 -3.87 19.64
C THR A 302 7.90 -2.63 20.01
N ILE A 303 6.93 -2.79 20.91
CA ILE A 303 6.19 -1.67 21.47
C ILE A 303 7.16 -0.89 22.38
N PRO A 304 7.42 0.41 22.13
CA PRO A 304 8.43 1.12 22.90
C PRO A 304 8.06 1.24 24.38
N LEU A 305 9.03 0.98 25.27
CA LEU A 305 8.82 0.90 26.73
C LEU A 305 8.31 2.20 27.37
N ASN A 306 8.61 3.36 26.79
CA ASN A 306 8.24 4.67 27.32
C ASN A 306 6.77 5.05 27.05
N HIS A 307 6.01 4.19 26.37
CA HIS A 307 4.57 4.34 26.18
C HIS A 307 3.86 3.44 27.21
N ASP A 308 3.75 3.94 28.44
CA ASP A 308 3.06 3.23 29.53
C ASP A 308 1.56 3.04 29.22
N GLU A 309 0.98 3.94 28.44
CA GLU A 309 -0.38 3.83 27.88
C GLU A 309 -0.33 3.44 26.40
N ASP A 310 -1.33 2.69 25.92
CA ASP A 310 -1.48 2.40 24.49
C ASP A 310 -1.48 3.72 23.69
N PRO A 311 -1.06 3.69 22.41
CA PRO A 311 -0.87 4.88 21.58
C PRO A 311 -2.22 5.51 21.12
N TRP A 312 -3.13 5.75 22.05
CA TRP A 312 -4.37 6.51 21.85
C TRP A 312 -4.10 7.89 21.24
N ASN A 313 -2.88 8.40 21.38
CA ASN A 313 -2.43 9.69 20.85
C ASN A 313 -1.02 9.62 20.24
N THR A 314 -0.73 8.65 19.37
CA THR A 314 0.47 8.75 18.50
C THR A 314 0.24 9.82 17.45
N ASP A 315 0.51 11.07 17.85
CA ASP A 315 0.71 12.17 16.93
C ASP A 315 1.78 11.75 15.89
N GLY A 316 1.38 11.67 14.63
CA GLY A 316 2.21 11.18 13.54
C GLY A 316 2.15 9.68 13.26
N GLY A 317 1.31 8.90 13.95
CA GLY A 317 1.02 7.50 13.62
C GLY A 317 0.51 7.34 12.18
N MET A 318 0.80 6.20 11.55
CA MET A 318 0.54 5.95 10.12
C MET A 318 -0.59 4.94 9.92
N ILE A 319 -1.43 5.19 8.92
CA ILE A 319 -2.55 4.32 8.54
C ILE A 319 -2.41 3.96 7.07
N HIS A 320 -2.47 2.67 6.76
CA HIS A 320 -2.22 2.14 5.43
C HIS A 320 -3.34 2.48 4.42
N PHE A 321 -4.59 2.39 4.88
CA PHE A 321 -5.85 2.49 4.10
C PHE A 321 -6.06 1.44 3.03
N ASP A 322 -5.01 0.81 2.50
CA ASP A 322 -5.13 -0.20 1.45
C ASP A 322 -4.60 -1.58 1.87
N LEU A 323 -4.68 -1.93 3.15
CA LEU A 323 -4.09 -3.17 3.65
C LEU A 323 -5.05 -4.35 3.40
N ASP A 324 -4.68 -5.23 2.46
CA ASP A 324 -5.41 -6.44 2.12
C ASP A 324 -4.46 -7.59 1.72
N VAL A 325 -5.03 -8.71 1.28
CA VAL A 325 -4.27 -9.92 0.91
C VAL A 325 -3.29 -9.71 -0.26
N GLN A 326 -3.48 -8.70 -1.11
CA GLN A 326 -2.56 -8.38 -2.21
C GLN A 326 -1.38 -7.50 -1.74
N ASN A 327 -1.60 -6.71 -0.69
CA ASN A 327 -0.58 -5.85 -0.09
C ASN A 327 0.13 -6.50 1.12
N ALA A 328 -0.14 -7.78 1.37
CA ALA A 328 0.60 -8.64 2.31
C ALA A 328 1.48 -9.62 1.53
N MET A 329 2.77 -9.31 1.47
CA MET A 329 3.75 -9.97 0.63
C MET A 329 4.45 -11.10 1.37
N VAL A 330 4.77 -12.20 0.68
CA VAL A 330 5.37 -13.41 1.25
C VAL A 330 6.82 -13.54 0.81
N GLY A 331 7.73 -13.42 1.79
CA GLY A 331 9.17 -13.38 1.60
C GLY A 331 9.81 -14.75 1.76
N ASP A 332 11.10 -14.75 2.03
CA ASP A 332 11.90 -15.95 2.25
C ASP A 332 11.76 -16.54 3.66
N PHE A 333 12.23 -17.79 3.80
CA PHE A 333 12.46 -18.43 5.07
C PHE A 333 13.75 -17.88 5.67
N ASP A 334 13.65 -17.05 6.71
CA ASP A 334 14.80 -16.38 7.32
C ASP A 334 15.36 -17.10 8.56
N GLY A 335 14.89 -18.33 8.82
CA GLY A 335 15.26 -19.16 9.97
C GLY A 335 14.79 -18.62 11.33
N LEU A 336 14.29 -17.38 11.39
CA LEU A 336 13.83 -16.73 12.62
C LEU A 336 12.31 -16.86 12.79
N HIS A 337 11.55 -17.01 11.70
CA HIS A 337 10.09 -17.21 11.72
C HIS A 337 9.65 -18.67 11.90
N ALA A 338 10.21 -19.39 12.88
CA ALA A 338 9.81 -20.77 13.23
C ALA A 338 9.60 -21.73 12.03
N GLY A 339 10.33 -21.54 10.94
CA GLY A 339 10.23 -22.34 9.73
C GLY A 339 9.15 -21.94 8.72
N ILE A 340 8.40 -20.86 8.92
CA ILE A 340 7.48 -20.28 7.93
C ILE A 340 8.13 -19.07 7.21
N PRO A 341 7.68 -18.67 6.00
CA PRO A 341 8.20 -17.47 5.36
C PRO A 341 7.73 -16.21 6.10
N ILE A 342 8.56 -15.17 6.10
CA ILE A 342 8.15 -13.86 6.63
C ILE A 342 7.04 -13.26 5.76
N VAL A 343 6.02 -12.69 6.40
CA VAL A 343 4.99 -11.88 5.73
C VAL A 343 5.27 -10.41 6.02
N LYS A 344 5.35 -9.58 4.98
CA LYS A 344 5.59 -8.13 5.09
C LYS A 344 4.48 -7.33 4.45
N ILE A 345 4.18 -6.17 5.02
CA ILE A 345 3.24 -5.21 4.44
C ILE A 345 3.96 -4.40 3.35
N GLY A 346 3.36 -4.36 2.17
CA GLY A 346 3.85 -3.61 1.00
C GLY A 346 2.86 -2.53 0.55
N ASP A 347 3.27 -1.77 -0.47
CA ASP A 347 2.50 -0.69 -1.11
C ASP A 347 1.98 0.41 -0.17
N LEU A 348 2.89 1.27 0.26
CA LEU A 348 2.59 2.40 1.14
C LEU A 348 2.08 3.64 0.38
N GLY A 349 1.62 3.50 -0.87
CA GLY A 349 1.23 4.61 -1.73
C GLY A 349 0.01 5.40 -1.22
N LEU A 350 -0.89 4.73 -0.48
CA LEU A 350 -2.06 5.36 0.15
C LEU A 350 -1.87 5.64 1.64
N ALA A 351 -0.79 5.13 2.23
CA ALA A 351 -0.52 5.28 3.64
C ALA A 351 -0.38 6.76 4.01
N THR A 352 -0.96 7.14 5.14
CA THR A 352 -1.07 8.53 5.58
C THR A 352 -0.79 8.60 7.07
N SER A 353 0.03 9.56 7.49
CA SER A 353 0.16 9.89 8.89
C SER A 353 -0.79 10.98 9.32
N PHE A 354 -1.23 10.88 10.57
CA PHE A 354 -2.18 11.81 11.16
C PHE A 354 -1.52 12.55 12.29
N THR A 355 -1.37 13.87 12.13
CA THR A 355 -1.11 14.76 13.24
C THR A 355 -2.40 15.10 13.99
N ASN A 356 -2.29 15.66 15.19
CA ASN A 356 -3.44 16.19 15.92
C ASN A 356 -4.15 17.31 15.15
N GLU A 357 -3.41 18.12 14.40
CA GLU A 357 -3.97 19.14 13.51
C GLU A 357 -4.74 18.51 12.35
N ASP A 358 -4.18 17.49 11.69
CA ASP A 358 -4.85 16.79 10.58
C ASP A 358 -6.20 16.19 11.01
N ARG A 359 -6.27 15.68 12.25
CA ARG A 359 -7.49 15.09 12.82
C ARG A 359 -8.60 16.12 13.05
N GLN A 360 -8.25 17.38 13.22
CA GLN A 360 -9.21 18.49 13.38
C GLN A 360 -9.62 19.10 12.04
N ASP A 361 -8.93 18.79 10.94
CA ASP A 361 -9.30 19.23 9.59
C ASP A 361 -10.37 18.30 8.99
N TYR A 362 -11.61 18.79 8.97
CA TYR A 362 -12.75 18.06 8.40
C TYR A 362 -12.51 17.62 6.95
N MET A 363 -11.94 18.48 6.11
CA MET A 363 -11.72 18.17 4.69
C MET A 363 -10.62 17.14 4.51
N PHE A 364 -9.59 17.17 5.36
CA PHE A 364 -8.58 16.12 5.41
C PHE A 364 -9.20 14.76 5.78
N MET A 365 -10.01 14.73 6.84
CA MET A 365 -10.69 13.53 7.31
C MET A 365 -11.68 12.97 6.29
N MET A 366 -12.41 13.84 5.57
CA MET A 366 -13.31 13.44 4.49
C MET A 366 -12.58 12.82 3.29
N ARG A 367 -11.34 13.25 3.01
CA ARG A 367 -10.50 12.60 2.00
C ARG A 367 -10.02 11.23 2.49
N ALA A 368 -9.59 11.14 3.76
CA ALA A 368 -9.15 9.89 4.36
C ALA A 368 -10.26 8.82 4.35
N ARG A 369 -11.51 9.22 4.63
CA ARG A 369 -12.71 8.37 4.54
C ARG A 369 -12.79 7.57 3.23
N ARG A 370 -12.42 8.18 2.10
CA ARG A 370 -12.54 7.60 0.75
C ARG A 370 -11.27 6.92 0.23
N ARG A 371 -10.24 6.76 1.06
CA ARG A 371 -8.98 6.11 0.66
C ARG A 371 -9.10 4.59 0.65
N GLY A 372 -8.34 3.93 -0.22
CA GLY A 372 -8.28 2.47 -0.32
C GLY A 372 -9.42 1.87 -1.14
N LYS A 373 -9.43 0.54 -1.23
CA LYS A 373 -10.47 -0.22 -1.93
C LYS A 373 -11.77 -0.27 -1.12
N ALA A 374 -12.92 -0.08 -1.77
CA ALA A 374 -14.21 0.01 -1.09
C ALA A 374 -14.57 -1.25 -0.27
N TYR A 375 -14.13 -2.44 -0.71
CA TYR A 375 -14.45 -3.71 -0.04
C TYR A 375 -13.65 -3.94 1.26
N ILE A 376 -12.60 -3.17 1.53
CA ILE A 376 -11.82 -3.23 2.78
C ILE A 376 -12.03 -2.01 3.67
N TYR A 377 -13.05 -1.21 3.38
CA TYR A 377 -13.38 -0.06 4.23
C TYR A 377 -13.68 -0.53 5.64
N VAL A 378 -12.98 0.11 6.58
CA VAL A 378 -13.15 -0.14 8.01
C VAL A 378 -14.38 0.61 8.55
N PRO A 379 -14.91 0.24 9.73
CA PRO A 379 -16.00 0.96 10.38
C PRO A 379 -15.76 2.47 10.43
N GLU A 380 -14.52 2.87 10.70
CA GLU A 380 -14.11 4.28 10.77
C GLU A 380 -14.23 5.03 9.43
N GLN A 381 -14.32 4.34 8.28
CA GLN A 381 -14.51 4.93 6.95
C GLN A 381 -15.97 4.91 6.49
N ASN A 382 -16.72 3.87 6.87
CA ASN A 382 -18.03 3.59 6.29
C ASN A 382 -19.19 3.62 7.28
N SER A 383 -18.97 3.94 8.56
CA SER A 383 -20.06 4.06 9.52
C SER A 383 -21.08 5.10 9.08
N ILE A 384 -22.34 4.87 9.46
CA ILE A 384 -23.45 5.75 9.11
C ILE A 384 -23.32 7.14 9.76
N ASP A 385 -22.56 7.23 10.86
CA ASP A 385 -22.37 8.45 11.65
C ASP A 385 -21.76 9.58 10.81
N TRP A 386 -20.90 9.24 9.85
CA TRP A 386 -20.37 10.19 8.88
C TRP A 386 -21.42 11.02 8.12
N ASN A 387 -22.65 10.52 7.99
CA ASN A 387 -23.71 11.25 7.28
C ASN A 387 -24.30 12.39 8.11
N TYR A 388 -23.99 12.44 9.42
CA TYR A 388 -24.49 13.43 10.36
C TYR A 388 -23.41 14.44 10.80
N LEU A 389 -22.16 14.27 10.33
CA LEU A 389 -21.03 15.13 10.71
C LEU A 389 -20.91 16.34 9.80
N TRP A 390 -20.81 17.51 10.44
CA TRP A 390 -20.60 18.82 9.82
C TRP A 390 -19.24 19.42 10.21
N LYS A 391 -18.54 18.79 11.16
CA LYS A 391 -17.16 19.08 11.56
C LYS A 391 -16.31 17.81 11.57
N ALA A 392 -15.02 17.98 11.83
CA ALA A 392 -14.10 16.86 12.00
C ALA A 392 -14.61 15.94 13.13
N PRO A 393 -14.60 14.61 12.95
CA PRO A 393 -15.23 13.68 13.89
C PRO A 393 -14.72 13.79 15.34
N ILE A 394 -13.42 14.08 15.51
CA ILE A 394 -12.82 14.27 16.84
C ILE A 394 -13.43 15.46 17.61
N LEU A 395 -13.92 16.49 16.91
CA LEU A 395 -14.56 17.66 17.52
C LEU A 395 -15.99 17.37 17.97
N GLU A 396 -16.60 16.31 17.45
CA GLU A 396 -17.93 15.83 17.84
C GLU A 396 -17.87 14.64 18.81
N ASN A 397 -16.66 14.23 19.23
CA ASN A 397 -16.40 13.04 20.05
C ASN A 397 -17.00 11.76 19.47
N GLU A 398 -16.97 11.62 18.14
CA GLU A 398 -17.47 10.43 17.46
C GLU A 398 -16.64 9.19 17.80
N PRO A 399 -17.26 8.10 18.31
CA PRO A 399 -16.52 6.93 18.74
C PRO A 399 -15.97 6.10 17.57
N VAL A 400 -16.64 6.13 16.41
CA VAL A 400 -16.32 5.28 15.26
C VAL A 400 -15.94 6.10 14.03
N ALA A 401 -16.82 6.96 13.53
CA ALA A 401 -16.57 7.71 12.29
C ALA A 401 -15.26 8.51 12.37
N GLY A 402 -14.35 8.25 11.44
CA GLY A 402 -13.05 8.91 11.34
C GLY A 402 -12.18 8.80 12.59
N ASN A 403 -12.47 7.89 13.51
CA ASN A 403 -11.63 7.57 14.65
C ASN A 403 -10.41 6.74 14.19
N PHE A 404 -9.62 7.29 13.27
CA PHE A 404 -8.54 6.62 12.57
C PHE A 404 -7.28 6.50 13.44
N ASN A 405 -6.72 5.31 13.64
CA ASN A 405 -5.42 5.15 14.31
C ASN A 405 -4.79 3.79 13.94
N TRP A 406 -3.78 3.33 14.68
CA TRP A 406 -3.16 2.02 14.50
C TRP A 406 -4.18 0.87 14.52
N TRP A 407 -5.28 1.01 15.28
CA TRP A 407 -6.36 0.01 15.32
C TRP A 407 -7.11 -0.11 13.98
N THR A 408 -7.06 0.91 13.12
CA THR A 408 -7.58 0.85 11.76
C THR A 408 -6.76 -0.13 10.92
N ASN A 409 -5.43 -0.10 11.04
CA ASN A 409 -4.56 -1.11 10.40
C ASN A 409 -4.81 -2.50 11.01
N LEU A 410 -5.01 -2.59 12.34
CA LEU A 410 -5.32 -3.87 12.99
C LEU A 410 -6.61 -4.50 12.45
N TYR A 411 -7.65 -3.71 12.24
CA TYR A 411 -8.88 -4.19 11.63
C TYR A 411 -8.63 -4.73 10.21
N GLN A 412 -7.84 -4.02 9.40
CA GLN A 412 -7.49 -4.48 8.05
C GLN A 412 -6.64 -5.77 8.07
N VAL A 413 -5.71 -5.92 9.01
CA VAL A 413 -5.00 -7.19 9.25
C VAL A 413 -5.99 -8.30 9.61
N ALA A 414 -7.00 -8.00 10.43
CA ALA A 414 -8.01 -8.98 10.79
C ALA A 414 -8.88 -9.40 9.59
N LEU A 415 -9.15 -8.51 8.63
CA LEU A 415 -9.77 -8.88 7.34
C LEU A 415 -8.88 -9.84 6.54
N ILE A 416 -7.56 -9.62 6.51
CA ILE A 416 -6.61 -10.54 5.87
C ILE A 416 -6.70 -11.92 6.55
N MET A 417 -6.66 -11.96 7.88
CA MET A 417 -6.75 -13.21 8.63
C MET A 417 -8.10 -13.91 8.46
N TYR A 418 -9.20 -13.16 8.45
CA TYR A 418 -10.53 -13.67 8.11
C TYR A 418 -10.50 -14.36 6.75
N SER A 419 -9.89 -13.72 5.76
CA SER A 419 -9.78 -14.26 4.41
C SER A 419 -8.92 -15.52 4.34
N MET A 420 -7.83 -15.58 5.08
CA MET A 420 -7.01 -16.80 5.15
C MET A 420 -7.72 -17.96 5.86
N ILE A 421 -8.44 -17.70 6.95
CA ILE A 421 -9.20 -18.71 7.70
C ILE A 421 -10.33 -19.28 6.84
N THR A 422 -11.10 -18.39 6.21
CA THR A 422 -12.30 -18.78 5.45
C THR A 422 -11.95 -19.26 4.03
N LEU A 423 -10.83 -18.79 3.46
CA LEU A 423 -10.50 -18.82 2.03
C LEU A 423 -11.46 -18.00 1.16
N TYR A 424 -12.16 -17.03 1.75
CA TYR A 424 -13.10 -16.14 1.05
C TYR A 424 -12.75 -14.67 1.32
N PHE A 425 -13.20 -13.78 0.44
CA PHE A 425 -13.17 -12.35 0.74
C PHE A 425 -14.21 -12.01 1.82
N PRO A 426 -14.01 -10.92 2.59
CA PRO A 426 -14.98 -10.48 3.59
C PRO A 426 -16.32 -10.10 2.95
N ASP A 427 -17.41 -10.26 3.70
CA ASP A 427 -18.78 -10.00 3.24
C ASP A 427 -18.95 -8.57 2.69
N GLN A 428 -19.72 -8.45 1.60
CA GLN A 428 -20.08 -7.18 0.96
C GLN A 428 -21.60 -7.08 0.75
N PRO A 429 -22.31 -6.18 1.44
CA PRO A 429 -21.82 -5.29 2.51
C PRO A 429 -21.44 -6.07 3.78
N PRO A 430 -20.53 -5.54 4.62
CA PRO A 430 -20.15 -6.21 5.86
C PRO A 430 -21.34 -6.23 6.83
N GLN A 431 -21.57 -7.37 7.48
CA GLN A 431 -22.66 -7.55 8.45
C GLN A 431 -22.11 -7.70 9.86
N ALA A 432 -22.49 -6.79 10.76
CA ALA A 432 -22.08 -6.88 12.15
C ALA A 432 -22.96 -7.89 12.90
N SER A 433 -22.35 -8.73 13.73
CA SER A 433 -23.05 -9.56 14.71
C SER A 433 -22.49 -9.31 16.10
N GLN A 434 -23.27 -9.69 17.11
CA GLN A 434 -22.86 -9.60 18.51
C GLN A 434 -22.21 -10.92 18.92
N CYS A 435 -20.95 -10.88 19.36
CA CYS A 435 -20.32 -12.02 20.04
C CYS A 435 -20.03 -11.67 21.52
N GLN A 436 -19.90 -12.70 22.33
CA GLN A 436 -19.66 -12.60 23.78
C GLN A 436 -18.17 -12.78 24.05
N TRP A 437 -17.50 -11.77 24.62
CA TRP A 437 -16.09 -11.86 24.98
C TRP A 437 -15.87 -11.82 26.47
N THR A 438 -14.99 -12.69 26.95
CA THR A 438 -14.53 -12.66 28.33
C THR A 438 -13.36 -11.70 28.46
N VAL A 439 -13.59 -10.56 29.11
CA VAL A 439 -12.55 -9.58 29.42
C VAL A 439 -12.16 -9.71 30.88
N ASN A 440 -10.85 -9.82 31.13
CA ASN A 440 -10.32 -9.84 32.50
C ASN A 440 -10.33 -8.41 33.07
N THR A 441 -11.20 -8.17 34.04
CA THR A 441 -11.26 -6.89 34.77
C THR A 441 -10.59 -7.02 36.14
N ARG A 442 -10.35 -5.90 36.83
CA ARG A 442 -9.88 -5.91 38.22
C ARG A 442 -10.82 -6.65 39.18
N MET A 443 -12.09 -6.83 38.80
CA MET A 443 -13.12 -7.54 39.57
C MET A 443 -13.30 -9.00 39.13
N GLY A 444 -12.43 -9.50 38.24
CA GLY A 444 -12.53 -10.84 37.66
C GLY A 444 -12.95 -10.83 36.18
N PRO A 445 -13.06 -12.01 35.57
CA PRO A 445 -13.51 -12.15 34.18
C PRO A 445 -14.97 -11.70 34.05
N LYS A 446 -15.23 -10.80 33.10
CA LYS A 446 -16.56 -10.30 32.77
C LYS A 446 -16.86 -10.61 31.30
N ILE A 447 -18.01 -11.19 31.04
CA ILE A 447 -18.51 -11.35 29.68
C ILE A 447 -19.13 -10.03 29.23
N ILE A 448 -18.65 -9.48 28.13
CA ILE A 448 -19.21 -8.29 27.50
C ILE A 448 -19.65 -8.62 26.06
N PRO A 449 -20.86 -8.17 25.66
CA PRO A 449 -21.25 -8.24 24.26
C PRO A 449 -20.48 -7.20 23.45
N ILE A 450 -19.86 -7.61 22.34
CA ILE A 450 -19.18 -6.71 21.41
C ILE A 450 -19.76 -6.95 20.02
N TRP A 451 -20.06 -5.86 19.31
CA TRP A 451 -20.40 -5.91 17.89
C TRP A 451 -19.13 -6.05 17.06
N THR A 452 -19.11 -7.04 16.18
CA THR A 452 -17.98 -7.33 15.31
C THR A 452 -18.45 -7.64 13.89
N TYR A 453 -17.63 -7.32 12.90
CA TYR A 453 -17.81 -7.82 11.53
C TYR A 453 -17.22 -9.22 11.32
N GLY A 454 -16.58 -9.79 12.34
CA GLY A 454 -16.05 -11.16 12.36
C GLY A 454 -17.07 -12.22 12.80
N GLY A 455 -18.37 -11.93 12.75
CA GLY A 455 -19.43 -12.81 13.27
C GLY A 455 -19.37 -14.25 12.76
N LEU A 456 -19.07 -14.43 11.47
CA LEU A 456 -18.90 -15.75 10.85
C LEU A 456 -17.80 -16.60 11.51
N LEU A 457 -16.79 -15.95 12.10
CA LEU A 457 -15.71 -16.63 12.82
C LEU A 457 -16.17 -17.05 14.22
N CYS A 458 -16.98 -16.22 14.88
CA CYS A 458 -17.53 -16.50 16.22
C CYS A 458 -18.52 -17.67 16.21
N HIS A 459 -19.36 -17.74 15.18
CA HIS A 459 -20.41 -18.75 15.09
C HIS A 459 -19.85 -20.01 14.44
N GLU A 460 -20.07 -21.18 15.03
CA GLU A 460 -19.60 -22.47 14.49
C GLU A 460 -20.33 -22.81 13.19
N ILE A 461 -19.81 -22.29 12.08
CA ILE A 461 -20.25 -22.64 10.73
C ILE A 461 -19.24 -23.64 10.18
N ASN A 462 -19.74 -24.67 9.48
CA ASN A 462 -18.94 -25.80 8.99
C ASN A 462 -17.65 -25.42 8.24
N ALA A 463 -17.57 -24.22 7.63
CA ALA A 463 -16.40 -23.76 6.91
C ALA A 463 -15.21 -23.31 7.80
N THR A 464 -15.48 -22.92 9.05
CA THR A 464 -14.47 -22.37 9.98
C THR A 464 -14.21 -23.28 11.18
N SER A 465 -15.06 -24.30 11.40
CA SER A 465 -14.98 -25.22 12.54
C SER A 465 -13.69 -26.06 12.59
N VAL A 466 -12.93 -26.14 11.51
CA VAL A 466 -11.63 -26.82 11.47
C VAL A 466 -10.52 -26.06 12.20
N HIS A 467 -10.72 -24.75 12.42
CA HIS A 467 -9.77 -23.89 13.11
C HIS A 467 -10.16 -23.70 14.58
N SER A 468 -9.14 -23.57 15.44
CA SER A 468 -9.32 -23.33 16.87
C SER A 468 -10.22 -22.14 17.13
N ILE A 469 -11.09 -22.30 18.12
CA ILE A 469 -12.01 -21.25 18.54
C ILE A 469 -11.26 -19.99 18.97
N THR A 470 -10.13 -20.14 19.66
CA THR A 470 -9.29 -19.03 20.09
C THR A 470 -8.78 -18.19 18.93
N LEU A 471 -8.27 -18.81 17.85
CA LEU A 471 -7.79 -18.07 16.68
C LEU A 471 -8.93 -17.26 16.06
N ARG A 472 -10.09 -17.91 15.87
CA ARG A 472 -11.29 -17.29 15.32
C ARG A 472 -11.78 -16.12 16.17
N GLU A 473 -11.85 -16.29 17.49
CA GLU A 473 -12.30 -15.27 18.43
C GLU A 473 -11.35 -14.08 18.51
N VAL A 474 -10.03 -14.29 18.49
CA VAL A 474 -9.05 -13.19 18.52
C VAL A 474 -9.10 -12.38 17.23
N VAL A 475 -9.21 -13.04 16.06
CA VAL A 475 -9.38 -12.34 14.78
C VAL A 475 -10.69 -11.56 14.77
N ALA A 476 -11.81 -12.18 15.18
CA ALA A 476 -13.09 -11.49 15.28
C ALA A 476 -13.06 -10.31 16.27
N TRP A 477 -12.29 -10.42 17.36
CA TRP A 477 -12.14 -9.33 18.33
C TRP A 477 -11.44 -8.11 17.72
N CYS A 478 -10.44 -8.33 16.87
CA CYS A 478 -9.76 -7.28 16.11
C CYS A 478 -10.69 -6.59 15.09
N MET A 479 -11.79 -7.25 14.72
CA MET A 479 -12.83 -6.73 13.81
C MET A 479 -14.01 -6.04 14.54
N ALA A 480 -13.84 -5.65 15.81
CA ALA A 480 -14.87 -4.92 16.54
C ALA A 480 -15.24 -3.61 15.84
N VAL A 481 -16.55 -3.31 15.82
CA VAL A 481 -17.14 -2.11 15.18
C VAL A 481 -16.58 -0.85 15.84
N ASP A 482 -16.69 -0.77 17.17
CA ASP A 482 -16.08 0.30 17.96
C ASP A 482 -14.58 0.00 18.13
N PRO A 483 -13.68 0.88 17.66
CA PRO A 483 -12.24 0.72 17.84
C PRO A 483 -11.82 0.54 19.31
N ASN A 484 -12.55 1.13 20.27
CA ASN A 484 -12.26 1.01 21.69
C ASN A 484 -12.47 -0.42 22.23
N ASN A 485 -13.27 -1.22 21.52
CA ASN A 485 -13.50 -2.61 21.88
C ASN A 485 -12.46 -3.56 21.29
N ARG A 486 -11.54 -3.11 20.42
CA ARG A 486 -10.46 -3.95 19.86
C ARG A 486 -9.38 -4.21 20.92
N PRO A 487 -8.62 -5.32 20.83
CA PRO A 487 -7.55 -5.59 21.78
C PRO A 487 -6.45 -4.53 21.66
N THR A 488 -5.84 -4.21 22.80
CA THR A 488 -4.71 -3.30 22.84
C THR A 488 -3.46 -3.92 22.19
N LEU A 489 -2.50 -3.10 21.75
CA LEU A 489 -1.25 -3.62 21.17
C LEU A 489 -0.53 -4.53 22.17
N LYS A 490 -0.43 -4.13 23.44
CA LYS A 490 0.24 -4.92 24.49
C LYS A 490 -0.44 -6.27 24.72
N LEU A 491 -1.78 -6.27 24.78
CA LEU A 491 -2.55 -7.49 25.00
C LEU A 491 -2.43 -8.45 23.82
N LEU A 492 -2.61 -7.94 22.60
CA LEU A 492 -2.51 -8.76 21.39
C LEU A 492 -1.10 -9.29 21.19
N ALA A 493 -0.05 -8.49 21.43
CA ALA A 493 1.34 -8.94 21.38
C ALA A 493 1.60 -10.13 22.32
N ARG A 494 1.06 -10.09 23.55
CA ARG A 494 1.17 -11.20 24.50
C ARG A 494 0.44 -12.45 23.98
N ILE A 495 -0.80 -12.30 23.52
CA ILE A 495 -1.58 -13.43 22.98
C ILE A 495 -0.82 -14.07 21.80
N LEU A 496 -0.31 -13.27 20.87
CA LEU A 496 0.43 -13.76 19.71
C LEU A 496 1.72 -14.46 20.11
N ALA A 497 2.49 -13.92 21.06
CA ALA A 497 3.71 -14.56 21.56
C ALA A 497 3.41 -15.91 22.22
N GLU A 498 2.39 -15.98 23.09
CA GLU A 498 1.97 -17.23 23.74
C GLU A 498 1.50 -18.27 22.71
N ARG A 499 0.71 -17.85 21.71
CA ARG A 499 0.14 -18.76 20.70
C ARG A 499 1.17 -19.22 19.68
N CYS A 500 2.10 -18.37 19.25
CA CYS A 500 3.16 -18.75 18.33
C CYS A 500 4.17 -19.72 18.94
N SER A 501 4.28 -19.79 20.27
CA SER A 501 5.13 -20.73 21.00
C SER A 501 4.39 -21.96 21.52
N SER A 502 3.10 -22.10 21.23
CA SER A 502 2.28 -23.22 21.71
C SER A 502 2.43 -24.45 20.81
N ASP A 503 2.54 -25.63 21.43
CA ASP A 503 2.50 -26.93 20.76
C ASP A 503 1.10 -27.58 20.84
N GLU A 504 0.05 -26.76 20.86
CA GLU A 504 -1.33 -27.25 20.92
C GLU A 504 -1.65 -28.16 19.72
N PRO A 505 -2.33 -29.31 19.94
CA PRO A 505 -2.65 -30.22 18.87
C PRO A 505 -3.64 -29.60 17.87
N GLU A 506 -3.36 -29.80 16.58
CA GLU A 506 -4.19 -29.29 15.48
C GLU A 506 -5.55 -30.01 15.41
N ILE A 507 -6.63 -29.23 15.49
CA ILE A 507 -7.98 -29.73 15.20
C ILE A 507 -8.06 -30.10 13.72
N SER A 508 -8.61 -31.28 13.42
CA SER A 508 -8.78 -31.77 12.04
C SER A 508 -7.50 -31.72 11.21
N ALA A 509 -6.37 -32.15 11.78
CA ALA A 509 -5.04 -32.08 11.13
C ALA A 509 -5.00 -32.65 9.70
N ASN A 510 -5.80 -33.67 9.39
CA ASN A 510 -5.90 -34.27 8.05
C ASN A 510 -6.54 -33.34 6.99
N GLN A 511 -7.30 -32.32 7.41
CA GLN A 511 -7.91 -31.30 6.55
C GLN A 511 -7.01 -30.08 6.36
N LYS A 512 -5.84 -30.06 7.00
CA LYS A 512 -4.91 -28.93 7.00
C LYS A 512 -3.65 -29.24 6.20
N LEU A 513 -3.01 -28.20 5.70
CA LEU A 513 -1.74 -28.24 4.99
C LEU A 513 -0.86 -27.11 5.51
N SER A 514 0.43 -27.40 5.70
CA SER A 514 1.34 -26.35 6.14
C SER A 514 1.63 -25.35 5.02
N LEU A 515 1.86 -24.09 5.39
CA LEU A 515 2.27 -23.05 4.46
C LEU A 515 3.61 -23.40 3.77
N VAL A 516 4.52 -24.03 4.51
CA VAL A 516 5.82 -24.50 4.01
C VAL A 516 5.64 -25.55 2.91
N GLU A 517 4.83 -26.58 3.17
CA GLU A 517 4.55 -27.64 2.21
C GLU A 517 3.86 -27.06 0.97
N LEU A 518 2.90 -26.15 1.16
CA LEU A 518 2.19 -25.51 0.05
C LEU A 518 3.13 -24.72 -0.86
N LEU A 519 4.08 -23.96 -0.30
CA LEU A 519 4.99 -23.13 -1.08
C LEU A 519 6.09 -23.94 -1.77
N ASN A 520 6.55 -25.02 -1.13
CA ASN A 520 7.56 -25.91 -1.72
C ASN A 520 6.97 -26.87 -2.76
N ASN A 521 5.68 -27.23 -2.60
CA ASN A 521 4.96 -28.14 -3.49
C ASN A 521 3.62 -27.52 -3.90
N PRO A 522 3.64 -26.43 -4.69
CA PRO A 522 2.40 -25.79 -5.13
C PRO A 522 1.58 -26.79 -5.96
N PRO A 523 0.24 -26.82 -5.82
CA PRO A 523 -0.58 -27.65 -6.67
C PRO A 523 -0.33 -27.30 -8.13
N ALA A 524 -0.43 -28.31 -9.01
CA ALA A 524 -0.32 -28.09 -10.45
C ALA A 524 -1.28 -26.96 -10.83
N TYR A 525 -0.76 -25.95 -11.53
CA TYR A 525 -1.55 -24.83 -12.00
C TYR A 525 -2.74 -25.39 -12.79
N VAL A 526 -3.95 -25.27 -12.22
CA VAL A 526 -5.17 -25.55 -12.96
C VAL A 526 -5.38 -24.29 -13.80
N PRO A 527 -5.18 -24.34 -15.13
CA PRO A 527 -5.42 -23.17 -15.96
C PRO A 527 -6.83 -22.66 -15.68
N GLU A 528 -6.94 -21.34 -15.53
CA GLU A 528 -8.19 -20.62 -15.38
C GLU A 528 -9.22 -21.27 -16.31
N VAL A 529 -10.29 -21.83 -15.72
CA VAL A 529 -11.45 -22.25 -16.50
C VAL A 529 -11.88 -20.98 -17.22
N ALA A 530 -11.72 -20.98 -18.55
CA ALA A 530 -12.08 -19.84 -19.39
C ALA A 530 -13.44 -19.33 -18.94
N ASP A 531 -13.50 -18.04 -18.64
CA ASP A 531 -14.69 -17.36 -18.16
C ASP A 531 -15.91 -17.83 -18.99
N PRO A 532 -16.91 -18.50 -18.40
CA PRO A 532 -18.06 -19.01 -19.15
C PRO A 532 -18.92 -17.89 -19.77
N ALA A 533 -18.50 -16.63 -19.68
CA ALA A 533 -19.13 -15.45 -20.25
C ALA A 533 -18.31 -14.73 -21.35
N SER A 534 -17.31 -15.38 -21.99
CA SER A 534 -16.70 -14.87 -23.23
C SER A 534 -17.43 -15.32 -24.50
#